data_AF-A0A822DB13-F1
#
_entry.id   AF-A0A822DB13-F1
#
_cell.length_a   1.000
_cell.length_b   1.000
_cell.length_c   1.000
_cell.angle_alpha   90.00
_cell.angle_beta   90.00
_cell.angle_gamma   90.00
#
_symmetry.space_group_name_H-M   'P 1'
#
loop_
_entity.id
_entity.type
_entity.pdbx_description
1 polymer ?
#
loop_
_entity_poly.entity_id
_entity_poly.type
_entity_poly.pdbx_seq_one_letter_code
_entity_poly.pdbx_strand_id
1 'polypeptide(L)'
;NYLISLRNISDQATRMRDVESLLQQLAGILLTDDHQSVLCSIGILSNLTADNRTNKSLLVKLNGVQTLMQKLMMNADGNDDLIEAAVSLKNFLLFQVEIYELAL
;
A
#
# COMPACT_ATOMS: atom_id res chain seq x y z
N ASN A 1 -8.22 -12.17 -10.78
CA ASN A 1 -7.75 -11.59 -12.07
C ASN A 1 -7.94 -10.08 -12.19
N TYR A 2 -8.97 -9.45 -11.61
CA TYR A 2 -9.14 -7.99 -11.63
C TYR A 2 -8.03 -7.18 -10.95
N LEU A 3 -7.37 -7.74 -9.92
CA LEU A 3 -6.29 -7.08 -9.20
C LEU A 3 -5.03 -6.86 -10.06
N ILE A 4 -4.77 -7.75 -11.03
CA ILE A 4 -3.66 -7.57 -11.99
C ILE A 4 -4.00 -6.43 -12.96
N SER A 5 -5.23 -6.37 -13.46
CA SER A 5 -5.70 -5.28 -14.31
C SER A 5 -5.65 -3.93 -13.58
N LEU A 6 -6.09 -3.89 -12.31
CA LEU A 6 -6.00 -2.70 -11.45
C LEU A 6 -4.55 -2.26 -11.21
N ARG A 7 -3.64 -3.22 -10.97
CA ARG A 7 -2.20 -2.93 -10.83
C ARG A 7 -1.62 -2.29 -12.09
N ASN A 8 -2.07 -2.69 -13.27
CA ASN A 8 -1.56 -2.17 -14.54
C ASN A 8 -2.07 -0.77 -14.91
N ILE A 9 -3.15 -0.29 -14.28
CA ILE A 9 -3.71 1.05 -14.52
C ILE A 9 -3.51 2.00 -13.34
N SER A 10 -3.05 1.50 -12.18
CA SER A 10 -3.00 2.28 -10.95
C SER A 10 -1.91 3.35 -10.95
N ASP A 11 -0.90 3.23 -11.81
CA ASP A 11 0.14 4.25 -12.05
C ASP A 11 -0.47 5.53 -12.65
N GLN A 12 -1.41 5.37 -13.59
CA GLN A 12 -2.18 6.46 -14.20
C GLN A 12 -3.27 7.00 -13.27
N ALA A 13 -3.71 6.21 -12.30
CA ALA A 13 -4.76 6.57 -11.35
C ALA A 13 -4.28 7.40 -10.16
N THR A 14 -2.98 7.71 -10.05
CA THR A 14 -2.39 8.52 -8.97
C THR A 14 -3.09 9.87 -8.75
N ARG A 15 -3.71 10.44 -9.79
CA ARG A 15 -4.40 11.75 -9.73
C ARG A 15 -5.92 11.66 -9.67
N MET A 16 -6.47 10.44 -9.63
CA MET A 16 -7.92 10.24 -9.53
C MET A 16 -8.43 10.69 -8.16
N ARG A 17 -9.58 11.37 -8.17
CA ARG A 17 -10.32 11.72 -6.96
C ARG A 17 -11.22 10.56 -6.56
N ASP A 18 -11.70 10.57 -5.32
CA ASP A 18 -12.70 9.62 -4.80
C ASP A 18 -12.24 8.15 -4.74
N VAL A 19 -10.92 7.91 -4.67
CA VAL A 19 -10.33 6.57 -4.50
C VAL A 19 -10.32 6.08 -3.04
N GLU A 20 -11.01 6.77 -2.13
CA GLU A 20 -11.02 6.44 -0.70
C GLU A 20 -11.59 5.05 -0.42
N SER A 21 -12.75 4.72 -1.00
CA SER A 21 -13.35 3.39 -0.83
C SER A 21 -12.44 2.28 -1.38
N LEU A 22 -11.73 2.56 -2.47
CA LEU A 22 -10.76 1.63 -3.04
C LEU A 22 -9.57 1.43 -2.08
N LEU A 23 -9.02 2.51 -1.52
CA LEU A 23 -7.94 2.43 -0.53
C LEU A 23 -8.35 1.65 0.72
N GLN A 24 -9.57 1.84 1.21
CA GLN A 24 -10.12 1.07 2.32
C GLN A 24 -10.22 -0.42 2.00
N GLN A 25 -10.72 -0.77 0.82
CA GLN A 25 -10.82 -2.17 0.38
C GLN A 25 -9.44 -2.82 0.23
N LEU A 26 -8.49 -2.11 -0.39
CA LEU A 26 -7.11 -2.59 -0.55
C LEU A 26 -6.40 -2.78 0.80
N ALA A 27 -6.58 -1.86 1.75
CA ALA A 27 -6.08 -2.01 3.11
C ALA A 27 -6.70 -3.25 3.80
N GLY A 28 -7.99 -3.51 3.60
CA GLY A 28 -8.67 -4.72 4.08
C GLY A 28 -8.07 -6.01 3.49
N ILE A 29 -7.66 -6.00 2.21
CA ILE A 29 -7.03 -7.17 1.57
C ILE A 29 -5.69 -7.53 2.24
N LEU A 30 -4.94 -6.57 2.79
CA LEU A 30 -3.69 -6.85 3.50
C LEU A 30 -3.87 -7.76 4.73
N LEU A 31 -5.08 -7.79 5.31
CA LEU A 31 -5.43 -8.63 6.45
C LEU A 31 -5.76 -10.07 6.05
N THR A 32 -6.02 -10.33 4.77
CA THR A 32 -6.40 -11.67 4.28
C THR A 32 -5.18 -12.58 4.15
N ASP A 33 -5.39 -13.89 4.16
CA ASP A 33 -4.33 -14.89 4.00
C ASP A 33 -4.10 -15.31 2.54
N ASP A 34 -4.85 -14.73 1.59
CA ASP A 34 -4.61 -14.95 0.17
C ASP A 34 -3.39 -14.15 -0.29
N HIS A 35 -2.25 -14.83 -0.30
CA HIS A 35 -0.95 -14.28 -0.63
C HIS A 35 -0.96 -13.49 -1.97
N GLN A 36 -1.61 -14.03 -3.01
CA GLN A 36 -1.65 -13.38 -4.31
C GLN A 36 -2.44 -12.06 -4.27
N SER A 37 -3.54 -12.03 -3.52
CA SER A 37 -4.33 -10.80 -3.33
C SER A 37 -3.56 -9.77 -2.50
N VAL A 38 -2.83 -10.20 -1.47
CA VAL A 38 -1.97 -9.32 -0.67
C VAL A 38 -0.90 -8.68 -1.54
N LEU A 39 -0.15 -9.45 -2.33
CA LEU A 39 0.88 -8.92 -3.24
C LEU A 39 0.31 -7.90 -4.22
N CYS A 40 -0.85 -8.21 -4.82
CA CYS A 40 -1.49 -7.29 -5.75
C CYS A 40 -1.95 -6.01 -5.03
N SER A 41 -2.52 -6.13 -3.82
CA SER A 41 -2.96 -4.98 -3.04
C SER A 41 -1.79 -4.06 -2.71
N ILE A 42 -0.65 -4.61 -2.28
CA ILE A 42 0.58 -3.86 -2.01
C ILE A 42 1.03 -3.09 -3.27
N GLY A 43 1.05 -3.75 -4.43
CA GLY A 43 1.43 -3.10 -5.69
C GLY A 43 0.48 -1.96 -6.10
N ILE A 44 -0.83 -2.15 -5.95
CA ILE A 44 -1.82 -1.11 -6.24
C ILE A 44 -1.69 0.06 -5.28
N LEU A 45 -1.55 -0.21 -3.98
CA LEU A 45 -1.36 0.81 -2.95
C LEU A 45 -0.07 1.60 -3.20
N SER A 46 1.01 0.94 -3.62
CA SER A 46 2.27 1.60 -3.98
C SER A 46 2.06 2.64 -5.07
N ASN A 47 1.41 2.25 -6.17
CA ASN A 47 1.12 3.14 -7.28
C ASN A 47 0.19 4.29 -6.85
N LEU A 48 -0.95 4.00 -6.22
CA LEU A 48 -1.92 5.03 -5.80
C LEU A 48 -1.36 6.03 -4.80
N THR A 49 -0.28 5.69 -4.09
CA THR A 49 0.33 6.54 -3.07
C THR A 49 1.62 7.19 -3.51
N ALA A 50 2.29 6.74 -4.59
CA ALA A 50 3.63 7.17 -5.00
C ALA A 50 3.84 8.71 -5.01
N ASP A 51 2.88 9.46 -5.56
CA ASP A 51 2.91 10.93 -5.65
C ASP A 51 1.58 11.58 -5.21
N ASN A 52 0.90 10.97 -4.24
CA ASN A 52 -0.39 11.47 -3.76
C ASN A 52 -0.42 11.56 -2.23
N ARG A 53 -0.17 12.77 -1.70
CA ARG A 53 -0.16 13.06 -0.25
C ARG A 53 -1.50 12.76 0.43
N THR A 54 -2.63 12.98 -0.25
CA THR A 54 -3.96 12.68 0.29
C THR A 54 -4.13 11.17 0.49
N ASN A 55 -3.78 10.37 -0.52
CA ASN A 55 -3.84 8.92 -0.44
C ASN A 55 -2.87 8.37 0.61
N LYS A 56 -1.68 8.96 0.73
CA LYS A 56 -0.74 8.65 1.82
C LYS A 56 -1.36 8.87 3.20
N SER A 57 -1.93 10.05 3.43
CA SER A 57 -2.58 10.40 4.71
C SER A 57 -3.73 9.46 5.04
N LEU A 58 -4.56 9.13 4.05
CA LEU A 58 -5.67 8.20 4.23
C LEU A 58 -5.17 6.78 4.59
N LEU A 59 -4.18 6.25 3.88
CA LEU A 59 -3.66 4.91 4.18
C LEU A 59 -3.01 4.82 5.57
N VAL A 60 -2.39 5.89 6.05
CA VAL A 60 -1.90 6.00 7.44
C VAL A 60 -3.08 5.96 8.43
N LYS A 61 -4.17 6.71 8.18
CA LYS A 61 -5.37 6.68 9.03
C LYS A 61 -6.03 5.31 9.09
N LEU A 62 -5.88 4.51 8.02
CA LEU A 62 -6.37 3.14 7.93
C LEU A 62 -5.44 2.10 8.58
N ASN A 63 -4.37 2.52 9.27
CA ASN A 63 -3.33 1.65 9.84
C ASN A 63 -2.62 0.75 8.80
N GLY A 64 -2.62 1.13 7.52
CA GLY A 64 -2.09 0.29 6.44
C GLY A 64 -0.60 -0.05 6.61
N VAL A 65 0.19 0.86 7.22
CA VAL A 65 1.61 0.63 7.52
C VAL A 65 1.77 -0.45 8.58
N GLN A 66 1.05 -0.33 9.69
CA GLN A 66 1.11 -1.27 10.79
C GLN A 66 0.65 -2.67 10.34
N THR A 67 -0.44 -2.73 9.57
CA THR A 67 -0.93 -3.98 8.98
C THR A 67 0.11 -4.63 8.07
N LEU A 68 0.76 -3.85 7.21
CA LEU A 68 1.81 -4.38 6.33
C LEU A 68 3.03 -4.89 7.14
N MET A 69 3.48 -4.11 8.13
CA MET A 69 4.59 -4.52 9.00
C MET A 69 4.29 -5.81 9.73
N GLN A 70 3.09 -5.96 10.29
CA GLN A 70 2.66 -7.21 10.94
C GLN A 70 2.66 -8.37 9.94
N LYS A 71 2.13 -8.18 8.73
CA LYS A 71 2.10 -9.22 7.70
C LYS A 71 3.51 -9.67 7.30
N LEU A 72 4.44 -8.72 7.15
CA LEU A 72 5.85 -9.01 6.88
C LEU A 72 6.48 -9.78 8.05
N MET A 73 6.31 -9.33 9.29
CA MET A 73 6.86 -10.04 10.45
C MET A 73 6.36 -11.48 10.55
N MET A 74 5.11 -11.74 10.17
CA MET A 74 4.52 -13.08 10.21
C MET A 74 4.88 -13.97 9.02
N ASN A 75 5.25 -13.39 7.87
CA ASN A 75 5.38 -14.13 6.61
C ASN A 75 6.70 -13.88 5.87
N ALA A 76 7.67 -13.15 6.43
CA ALA A 76 8.91 -12.80 5.75
C ALA A 76 9.86 -13.99 5.52
N ASP A 77 9.75 -15.05 6.33
CA ASP A 77 10.66 -16.20 6.18
C ASP A 77 10.36 -16.95 4.87
N GLY A 78 11.31 -16.88 3.93
CA GLY A 78 11.21 -17.50 2.61
C GLY A 78 10.23 -16.85 1.63
N ASN A 79 9.73 -15.64 1.89
CA ASN A 79 8.75 -14.96 1.05
C ASN A 79 9.33 -13.70 0.39
N ASP A 80 10.25 -13.93 -0.55
CA ASP A 80 10.96 -12.86 -1.26
C ASP A 80 10.00 -11.94 -2.03
N ASP A 81 8.93 -12.48 -2.60
CA ASP A 81 7.90 -11.69 -3.32
C ASP A 81 7.19 -10.69 -2.40
N LEU A 82 6.88 -11.10 -1.17
CA LEU A 82 6.27 -10.20 -0.17
C LEU A 82 7.26 -9.12 0.28
N ILE A 83 8.52 -9.49 0.47
CA ILE A 83 9.58 -8.56 0.83
C ILE A 83 9.80 -7.54 -0.29
N GLU A 84 9.89 -7.98 -1.54
CA GLU A 84 10.04 -7.10 -2.72
C GLU A 84 8.83 -6.17 -2.86
N ALA A 85 7.61 -6.70 -2.71
CA ALA A 85 6.39 -5.90 -2.76
C ALA A 85 6.39 -4.82 -1.65
N ALA A 86 6.75 -5.19 -0.42
CA ALA A 86 6.86 -4.23 0.68
C ALA A 86 7.97 -3.19 0.47
N VAL A 87 9.10 -3.58 -0.13
CA VAL A 87 10.17 -2.65 -0.52
C VAL A 87 9.69 -1.71 -1.63
N SER A 88 8.83 -2.15 -2.54
CA SER A 88 8.21 -1.24 -3.52
C SER A 88 7.33 -0.19 -2.84
N LEU A 89 6.67 -0.57 -1.72
CA LEU A 89 5.96 0.36 -0.85
C LEU A 89 6.90 1.20 0.03
N LYS A 90 8.22 1.01 0.02
CA LYS A 90 9.18 1.77 0.86
C LYS A 90 9.21 3.27 0.54
N ASN A 91 8.81 3.66 -0.67
CA ASN A 91 8.54 5.08 -1.02
C ASN A 91 7.41 5.70 -0.17
N PHE A 92 6.58 4.87 0.47
CA PHE A 92 5.58 5.26 1.47
C PHE A 92 6.20 5.52 2.86
N LEU A 93 7.18 4.70 3.28
CA LEU A 93 7.80 4.75 4.62
C LEU A 93 8.72 5.97 4.81
N LEU A 94 9.40 6.42 3.75
CA LEU A 94 10.25 7.62 3.82
C LEU A 94 9.44 8.92 4.02
N PHE A 95 8.12 8.90 3.79
CA PHE A 95 7.24 10.04 4.01
C PHE A 95 6.75 10.19 5.45
N GLN A 96 6.96 9.20 6.34
CA GLN A 96 6.71 9.44 7.77
C GLN A 96 7.67 10.48 8.34
N VAL A 97 8.88 10.62 7.77
CA VAL A 97 9.81 11.68 8.18
C VAL A 97 9.30 13.07 7.72
N GLU A 98 8.84 13.21 6.48
CA GLU A 98 8.36 14.51 5.97
C GLU A 98 7.04 14.98 6.59
N ILE A 99 6.12 14.07 6.97
CA ILE A 99 4.85 14.47 7.61
C ILE A 99 5.07 14.89 9.08
N TYR A 100 5.99 14.23 9.80
CA TYR A 100 6.36 14.68 11.16
C TYR A 100 7.12 16.01 11.14
N GLU A 101 7.96 16.28 10.13
CA GLU A 101 8.64 17.58 10.00
C GLU A 101 7.73 18.75 9.62
N LEU A 102 6.58 18.50 8.97
CA LEU A 102 5.57 19.53 8.66
C LEU A 102 4.56 19.76 9.79
N ALA A 103 4.62 18.96 10.86
CA ALA A 103 3.74 19.06 12.03
C ALA A 103 4.43 19.71 13.25
N LEU A 104 5.68 20.18 13.09
CA LEU A 104 6.46 20.99 14.02
C LEU A 104 6.72 22.37 13.42
#